data_AF-A0A7S2YPL4-F1
#
_entry.id   AF-A0A7S2YPL4-F1
#
_cell.length_a   1.000
_cell.length_b   1.000
_cell.length_c   1.000
_cell.angle_alpha   90.00
_cell.angle_beta   90.00
_cell.angle_gamma   90.00
#
_symmetry.space_group_name_H-M   'P 1'
#
loop_
_entity.id
_entity.type
_entity.pdbx_description
1 polymer ?
#
loop_
_entity_poly.entity_id
_entity_poly.type
_entity_poly.pdbx_seq_one_letter_code
_entity_poly.pdbx_strand_id
1 'polypeptide(L)'
;DVEDSRQSTTASESTPNSKYQQEEWLPAHTDPSLLSVVIHDVRKDQANGGEGLQYYGNKQWHEAERSDEHQAVIFVGSFLSTLTGGQIPACRHRVVYNRSSSTIDNDNTRTLAPTTRRAVTLFGRPAPTARIQRLPSPRLVAECDNENGELKPLRQEGMLFRDWLSRVARNYQKSKKEPS
;
A
#
# COMPACT_ATOMS: atom_id res chain seq x y z
N ASP A 1 51.08 1.89 42.52
CA ASP A 1 51.42 2.66 41.31
C ASP A 1 51.65 1.76 40.12
N VAL A 2 50.58 1.51 39.37
CA VAL A 2 50.63 1.02 37.98
C VAL A 2 49.55 1.83 37.26
N GLU A 3 49.99 2.74 36.40
CA GLU A 3 49.15 3.70 35.69
C GLU A 3 48.41 3.10 34.50
N ASP A 4 47.31 3.78 34.24
CA ASP A 4 46.23 3.60 33.26
C ASP A 4 46.71 3.74 31.80
N SER A 5 46.10 2.98 30.89
CA SER A 5 46.17 3.24 29.43
C SER A 5 45.04 2.52 28.70
N ARG A 6 43.85 3.14 28.74
CA ARG A 6 42.75 2.89 27.80
C ARG A 6 43.12 3.44 26.42
N GLN A 7 43.32 2.57 25.43
CA GLN A 7 43.35 2.96 24.02
C GLN A 7 41.94 2.84 23.43
N SER A 8 41.34 4.01 23.22
CA SER A 8 40.16 4.24 22.38
C SER A 8 40.54 4.00 20.92
N THR A 9 39.97 2.97 20.29
CA THR A 9 40.00 2.79 18.84
C THR A 9 38.67 3.26 18.28
N THR A 10 38.71 4.43 17.65
CA THR A 10 37.62 5.01 16.85
C THR A 10 37.45 4.17 15.58
N ALA A 11 36.53 3.21 15.62
CA ALA A 11 36.02 2.58 14.42
C ALA A 11 35.18 3.62 13.66
N SER A 12 35.68 4.04 12.50
CA SER A 12 34.94 4.85 11.55
C SER A 12 33.81 4.02 10.96
N GLU A 13 32.57 4.35 11.34
CA GLU A 13 31.37 3.84 10.69
C GLU A 13 31.34 4.31 9.24
N SER A 14 31.74 3.43 8.32
CA SER A 14 31.47 3.59 6.90
C SER A 14 29.98 3.37 6.65
N THR A 15 29.19 4.43 6.68
CA THR A 15 27.80 4.40 6.20
C THR A 15 27.81 4.26 4.67
N PRO A 16 27.31 3.18 4.06
CA PRO A 16 27.14 3.14 2.61
C PRO A 16 25.88 3.94 2.30
N ASN A 17 26.08 5.22 2.00
CA ASN A 17 25.05 6.13 1.51
C ASN A 17 24.75 5.84 0.02
N SER A 18 24.21 4.66 -0.30
CA SER A 18 23.70 4.40 -1.65
C SER A 18 22.24 4.85 -1.71
N LYS A 19 22.03 6.12 -2.06
CA LYS A 19 20.71 6.67 -2.41
C LYS A 19 20.22 6.00 -3.70
N TYR A 20 19.57 4.84 -3.58
CA TYR A 20 18.72 4.33 -4.66
C TYR A 20 17.57 5.32 -4.83
N GLN A 21 17.49 5.97 -6.00
CA GLN A 21 16.33 6.79 -6.35
C GLN A 21 15.18 5.84 -6.70
N GLN A 22 14.30 5.64 -5.73
CA GLN A 22 13.06 4.91 -5.89
C GLN A 22 12.04 5.84 -6.57
N GLU A 23 11.58 5.46 -7.76
CA GLU A 23 10.56 6.20 -8.51
C GLU A 23 9.20 5.50 -8.38
N GLU A 24 8.12 6.27 -8.26
CA GLU A 24 6.76 5.74 -8.17
C GLU A 24 6.20 5.50 -9.57
N TRP A 25 5.91 4.25 -9.92
CA TRP A 25 5.16 3.91 -11.13
C TRP A 25 3.66 4.11 -10.93
N LEU A 26 3.17 3.69 -9.76
CA LEU A 26 1.79 3.94 -9.32
C LEU A 26 1.85 4.69 -8.00
N PRO A 27 1.43 5.97 -7.95
CA PRO A 27 1.47 6.76 -6.73
C PRO A 27 0.67 6.16 -5.58
N ALA A 28 0.97 6.60 -4.36
CA ALA A 28 0.27 6.17 -3.16
C ALA A 28 -1.25 6.44 -3.22
N HIS A 29 -2.06 5.39 -3.06
CA HIS A 29 -3.52 5.46 -3.12
C HIS A 29 -4.18 4.37 -2.27
N THR A 30 -5.51 4.40 -2.17
CA THR A 30 -6.35 3.32 -1.61
C THR A 30 -7.41 2.92 -2.63
N ASP A 31 -7.75 1.64 -2.69
CA ASP A 31 -8.71 1.18 -3.71
C ASP A 31 -10.16 1.53 -3.35
N PRO A 32 -10.98 2.00 -4.32
CA PRO A 32 -12.41 2.21 -4.12
C PRO A 32 -13.18 0.89 -4.26
N SER A 33 -12.87 -0.07 -3.39
CA SER A 33 -13.43 -1.42 -3.36
C SER A 33 -13.74 -1.85 -1.92
N LEU A 34 -14.39 -3.02 -1.77
CA LEU A 34 -14.41 -3.73 -0.49
C LEU A 34 -13.03 -4.33 -0.22
N LEU A 35 -12.53 -5.07 -1.21
CA LEU A 35 -11.23 -5.73 -1.20
C LEU A 35 -10.62 -5.59 -2.60
N SER A 36 -9.29 -5.58 -2.69
CA SER A 36 -8.57 -5.88 -3.92
C SER A 36 -7.66 -7.08 -3.70
N VAL A 37 -7.59 -7.95 -4.70
CA VAL A 37 -6.77 -9.15 -4.70
C VAL A 37 -5.75 -9.00 -5.81
N VAL A 38 -4.48 -8.99 -5.45
CA VAL A 38 -3.35 -8.80 -6.36
C VAL A 38 -2.61 -10.12 -6.49
N ILE A 39 -2.48 -10.60 -7.72
CA ILE A 39 -1.73 -11.81 -8.08
C ILE A 39 -0.56 -11.38 -8.94
N HIS A 40 0.65 -11.72 -8.51
CA HIS A 40 1.89 -11.43 -9.22
C HIS A 40 2.25 -12.55 -10.18
N ASP A 41 2.92 -12.21 -11.29
CA ASP A 41 3.58 -13.18 -12.14
C ASP A 41 4.79 -13.77 -11.40
N VAL A 42 4.96 -15.10 -11.44
CA VAL A 42 6.05 -15.76 -10.72
C VAL A 42 7.28 -15.79 -11.61
N ARG A 43 8.28 -14.98 -11.24
CA ARG A 43 9.58 -14.99 -11.89
C ARG A 43 10.57 -15.86 -11.12
N LYS A 44 11.16 -16.83 -11.82
CA LYS A 44 12.14 -17.77 -11.27
C LYS A 44 13.52 -17.14 -11.04
N ASP A 45 13.79 -16.01 -11.69
CA ASP A 45 15.08 -15.31 -11.76
C ASP A 45 15.15 -14.04 -10.88
N GLN A 46 14.03 -13.57 -10.30
CA GLN A 46 14.04 -12.42 -9.40
C GLN A 46 13.99 -12.85 -7.93
N ALA A 47 15.06 -12.51 -7.21
CA ALA A 47 15.20 -12.74 -5.79
C ALA A 47 14.40 -11.70 -4.98
N ASN A 48 13.37 -12.19 -4.29
CA ASN A 48 12.70 -11.62 -3.11
C ASN A 48 11.87 -10.31 -3.28
N GLY A 49 10.66 -10.32 -2.71
CA GLY A 49 9.77 -9.14 -2.56
C GLY A 49 8.61 -9.05 -3.57
N GLY A 50 7.66 -8.17 -3.30
CA GLY A 50 6.44 -7.90 -4.08
C GLY A 50 6.65 -7.09 -5.36
N GLU A 51 7.85 -7.15 -5.95
CA GLU A 51 8.21 -6.48 -7.21
C GLU A 51 7.92 -4.97 -7.21
N GLY A 52 8.17 -4.30 -6.10
CA GLY A 52 7.92 -2.87 -5.90
C GLY A 52 6.51 -2.54 -5.41
N LEU A 53 5.64 -3.52 -5.19
CA LEU A 53 4.37 -3.29 -4.52
C LEU A 53 4.63 -3.01 -3.04
N GLN A 54 4.28 -1.82 -2.59
CA GLN A 54 4.48 -1.38 -1.21
C GLN A 54 3.17 -0.98 -0.56
N TYR A 55 3.02 -1.30 0.73
CA TYR A 55 1.91 -0.85 1.57
C TYR A 55 2.42 0.01 2.72
N TYR A 56 1.58 0.93 3.18
CA TYR A 56 1.91 1.83 4.28
C TYR A 56 1.35 1.30 5.59
N GLY A 57 2.23 0.99 6.53
CA GLY A 57 1.90 0.45 7.85
C GLY A 57 2.93 0.89 8.88
N ASN A 58 2.56 1.05 10.16
CA ASN A 58 3.49 1.47 11.21
C ASN A 58 4.31 2.73 10.86
N LYS A 59 3.68 3.68 10.15
CA LYS A 59 4.29 4.94 9.65
C LYS A 59 5.46 4.75 8.66
N GLN A 60 5.56 3.58 8.04
CA GLN A 60 6.62 3.24 7.10
C GLN A 60 6.04 2.51 5.88
N TRP A 61 6.80 2.56 4.77
CA TRP A 61 6.49 1.76 3.58
C TRP A 61 7.13 0.39 3.72
N HIS A 62 6.31 -0.65 3.56
CA HIS A 62 6.73 -2.04 3.59
C HIS A 62 6.54 -2.65 2.21
N GLU A 63 7.53 -3.40 1.76
CA GLU A 63 7.39 -4.23 0.57
C GLU A 63 6.36 -5.33 0.86
N ALA A 64 5.43 -5.57 -0.05
CA ALA A 64 4.54 -6.72 0.07
C ALA A 64 5.40 -7.99 0.08
N GLU A 65 5.18 -8.86 1.06
CA GLU A 65 5.90 -10.11 1.16
C GLU A 65 5.62 -10.93 -0.10
N ARG A 66 6.69 -11.45 -0.72
CA ARG A 66 6.55 -12.53 -1.67
C ARG A 66 6.47 -13.79 -0.87
N SER A 67 5.41 -14.54 -1.10
CA SER A 67 5.45 -15.95 -0.80
C SER A 67 5.52 -16.73 -2.11
N ASP A 68 5.86 -18.01 -1.96
CA ASP A 68 5.90 -19.08 -2.96
C ASP A 68 4.82 -19.07 -4.06
N GLU A 69 5.02 -19.95 -5.05
CA GLU A 69 4.09 -20.17 -6.16
C GLU A 69 2.64 -20.24 -5.62
N HIS A 70 1.76 -19.35 -6.11
CA HIS A 70 0.31 -19.29 -5.83
C HIS A 70 -0.21 -18.41 -4.67
N GLN A 71 0.52 -17.38 -4.24
CA GLN A 71 -0.03 -16.43 -3.26
C GLN A 71 -0.66 -15.17 -3.86
N ALA A 72 -1.67 -14.67 -3.16
CA ALA A 72 -2.39 -13.46 -3.50
C ALA A 72 -2.30 -12.46 -2.35
N VAL A 73 -2.00 -11.20 -2.67
CA VAL A 73 -2.01 -10.11 -1.70
C VAL A 73 -3.42 -9.53 -1.65
N ILE A 74 -3.99 -9.43 -0.45
CA ILE A 74 -5.34 -8.87 -0.24
C ILE A 74 -5.21 -7.51 0.44
N PHE A 75 -5.77 -6.48 -0.19
CA PHE A 75 -5.89 -5.16 0.41
C PHE A 75 -7.34 -4.86 0.78
N VAL A 76 -7.51 -4.25 1.95
CA VAL A 76 -8.77 -3.66 2.35
C VAL A 76 -8.99 -2.36 1.57
N GLY A 77 -10.11 -2.27 0.86
CA GLY A 77 -10.48 -1.08 0.14
C GLY A 77 -11.19 -0.04 1.00
N SER A 78 -11.20 1.20 0.51
CA SER A 78 -11.82 2.35 1.16
C SER A 78 -13.34 2.24 1.33
N PHE A 79 -14.01 1.43 0.52
CA PHE A 79 -15.44 1.19 0.70
C PHE A 79 -15.70 0.31 1.93
N LEU A 80 -14.96 -0.78 2.13
CA LEU A 80 -15.09 -1.60 3.34
C LEU A 80 -14.77 -0.77 4.59
N SER A 81 -13.70 0.02 4.55
CA SER A 81 -13.37 0.94 5.65
C SER A 81 -14.51 1.91 5.98
N THR A 82 -15.22 2.40 4.96
CA THR A 82 -16.42 3.24 5.14
C THR A 82 -17.54 2.46 5.85
N LEU A 83 -17.81 1.22 5.45
CA LEU A 83 -18.87 0.39 6.05
C LEU A 83 -18.59 0.02 7.51
N THR A 84 -17.31 -0.08 7.88
CA THR A 84 -16.85 -0.37 9.24
C THR A 84 -16.60 0.89 10.08
N GLY A 85 -16.96 2.08 9.58
CA GLY A 85 -16.70 3.34 10.30
C GLY A 85 -15.22 3.62 10.57
N GLY A 86 -14.32 3.04 9.78
CA GLY A 86 -12.87 3.17 9.93
C GLY A 86 -12.19 2.11 10.81
N GLN A 87 -12.93 1.22 11.49
CA GLN A 87 -12.34 0.19 12.35
C GLN A 87 -11.43 -0.78 11.58
N ILE A 88 -11.81 -1.12 10.34
CA ILE A 88 -10.91 -1.79 9.41
C ILE A 88 -10.35 -0.70 8.46
N PRO A 89 -9.09 -0.28 8.61
CA PRO A 89 -8.54 0.80 7.80
C PRO A 89 -8.32 0.36 6.35
N ALA A 90 -8.56 1.28 5.42
CA ALA A 90 -8.20 1.07 4.02
C ALA A 90 -6.68 0.99 3.87
N CYS A 91 -6.19 0.00 3.12
CA CYS A 91 -4.76 -0.16 2.89
C CYS A 91 -4.27 0.86 1.86
N ARG A 92 -3.40 1.78 2.31
CA ARG A 92 -2.70 2.70 1.41
C ARG A 92 -1.49 1.99 0.83
N HIS A 93 -1.40 1.94 -0.49
CA HIS A 93 -0.35 1.22 -1.20
C HIS A 93 0.13 1.99 -2.43
N ARG A 94 1.30 1.62 -2.96
CA ARG A 94 1.96 2.20 -4.14
C ARG A 94 2.73 1.13 -4.91
N VAL A 95 3.14 1.44 -6.13
CA VAL A 95 4.09 0.61 -6.90
C VAL A 95 5.30 1.46 -7.24
N VAL A 96 6.47 0.95 -6.91
CA VAL A 96 7.76 1.61 -7.15
C VAL A 96 8.66 0.79 -8.05
N TYR A 97 9.69 1.41 -8.59
CA TYR A 97 10.81 0.71 -9.23
C TYR A 97 12.12 1.40 -8.89
N ASN A 98 13.20 0.61 -8.91
CA ASN A 98 14.55 1.12 -8.74
C ASN A 98 15.12 1.43 -10.11
N ARG A 99 15.35 2.71 -10.39
CA ARG A 99 15.92 3.16 -11.67
C ARG A 99 17.36 2.68 -11.89
N SER A 100 18.08 2.38 -10.81
CA SER A 100 19.50 2.01 -10.83
C SER A 100 19.79 0.51 -10.92
N SER A 101 18.78 -0.38 -10.95
CA SER A 101 19.00 -1.81 -11.19
C SER A 101 19.13 -2.18 -12.67
N SER A 102 19.21 -1.19 -13.56
CA SER A 102 19.67 -1.41 -14.93
C SER A 102 21.15 -1.78 -14.88
N THR A 103 21.45 -3.06 -14.95
CA THR A 103 22.82 -3.56 -15.04
C THR A 103 23.53 -2.85 -16.19
N ILE A 104 24.66 -2.21 -15.87
CA ILE A 104 25.59 -1.74 -16.90
C ILE A 104 26.26 -3.02 -17.41
N ASP A 105 25.80 -3.55 -18.53
CA ASP A 105 26.61 -4.52 -19.27
C ASP A 105 27.85 -3.76 -19.76
N ASN A 106 29.03 -4.33 -19.53
CA ASN A 106 30.33 -3.77 -19.95
C ASN A 106 30.51 -3.72 -21.48
N ASP A 107 29.47 -4.09 -22.22
CA ASP A 107 29.39 -3.96 -23.67
C ASP A 107 28.52 -2.73 -23.96
N ASN A 108 29.03 -1.77 -24.73
CA ASN A 108 28.43 -0.44 -24.98
C ASN A 108 27.03 -0.46 -25.67
N THR A 109 26.35 -1.60 -25.71
CA THR A 109 24.97 -1.79 -26.15
C THR A 109 24.01 -1.63 -24.98
N ARG A 110 23.68 -0.37 -24.70
CA ARG A 110 22.63 0.09 -23.78
C ARG A 110 21.27 -0.55 -24.12
N THR A 111 20.67 -1.30 -23.19
CA THR A 111 19.27 -1.25 -22.70
C THR A 111 18.81 -2.62 -22.18
N LEU A 112 19.10 -2.95 -20.92
CA LEU A 112 18.23 -3.88 -20.18
C LEU A 112 16.92 -3.14 -19.91
N ALA A 113 15.89 -3.50 -20.67
CA ALA A 113 14.54 -2.96 -20.49
C ALA A 113 14.13 -3.11 -19.01
N PRO A 114 13.38 -2.14 -18.44
CA PRO A 114 12.83 -2.28 -17.09
C PRO A 114 12.14 -3.64 -16.96
N THR A 115 12.52 -4.41 -15.94
CA THR A 115 11.97 -5.73 -15.70
C THR A 115 10.44 -5.63 -15.69
N THR A 116 9.80 -6.24 -16.68
CA THR A 116 8.37 -6.03 -16.92
C THR A 116 7.53 -6.73 -15.86
N ARG A 117 7.35 -6.13 -14.68
CA ARG A 117 6.40 -6.64 -13.67
C ARG A 117 5.02 -6.84 -14.30
N ARG A 118 4.40 -7.98 -14.01
CA ARG A 118 3.01 -8.26 -14.37
C ARG A 118 2.24 -8.61 -13.11
N ALA A 119 1.09 -7.97 -12.97
CA ALA A 119 0.16 -8.29 -11.91
C ALA A 119 -1.26 -8.24 -12.46
N VAL A 120 -2.11 -9.11 -11.94
CA VAL A 120 -3.55 -9.07 -12.16
C VAL A 120 -4.18 -8.61 -10.85
N THR A 121 -5.06 -7.61 -10.94
CA THR A 121 -5.80 -7.10 -9.78
C THR A 121 -7.29 -7.32 -9.98
N LEU A 122 -7.91 -8.09 -9.09
CA LEU A 122 -9.36 -8.21 -9.01
C LEU A 122 -9.91 -7.24 -7.96
N PHE A 123 -10.96 -6.50 -8.31
CA PHE A 123 -11.63 -5.58 -7.40
C PHE A 123 -13.00 -6.13 -6.98
N GLY A 124 -13.14 -6.48 -5.70
CA GLY A 124 -14.44 -6.79 -5.11
C GLY A 124 -15.22 -5.51 -4.88
N ARG A 125 -16.15 -5.17 -5.77
CA ARG A 125 -16.99 -3.96 -5.67
C ARG A 125 -18.47 -4.35 -5.54
N PRO A 126 -19.26 -3.61 -4.74
CA PRO A 126 -20.71 -3.78 -4.71
C PRO A 126 -21.36 -3.43 -6.06
N ALA A 127 -22.62 -3.85 -6.22
CA ALA A 127 -23.46 -3.36 -7.30
C ALA A 127 -23.62 -1.82 -7.20
N PRO A 128 -23.74 -1.08 -8.33
CA PRO A 128 -23.92 0.37 -8.33
C PRO A 128 -25.12 0.86 -7.51
N THR A 129 -26.13 0.00 -7.33
CA THR A 129 -27.37 0.25 -6.58
C THR A 129 -27.29 -0.15 -5.11
N ALA A 130 -26.19 -0.76 -4.65
CA ALA A 130 -25.99 -1.09 -3.25
C ALA A 130 -25.93 0.19 -2.41
N ARG A 131 -26.54 0.17 -1.21
CA ARG A 131 -26.52 1.31 -0.30
C ARG A 131 -25.40 1.16 0.72
N ILE A 132 -24.83 2.28 1.11
CA ILE A 132 -23.92 2.36 2.26
C ILE A 132 -24.77 2.19 3.52
N GLN A 133 -24.51 1.11 4.24
CA GLN A 133 -25.10 0.81 5.53
C GLN A 133 -24.05 0.14 6.40
N ARG A 134 -24.14 0.35 7.72
CA ARG A 134 -23.28 -0.34 8.67
C ARG A 134 -23.46 -1.85 8.56
N LEU A 135 -22.34 -2.58 8.58
CA LEU A 135 -22.39 -4.05 8.62
C LEU A 135 -22.95 -4.50 9.98
N PRO A 136 -23.86 -5.50 10.02
CA PRO A 136 -24.50 -5.98 11.25
C PRO A 136 -23.55 -6.90 12.04
N SER A 137 -22.34 -6.42 12.35
CA SER A 137 -21.34 -7.17 13.12
C SER A 137 -21.32 -6.67 14.57
N PRO A 138 -21.51 -7.54 15.57
CA PRO A 138 -21.43 -7.15 16.98
C PRO A 138 -20.09 -6.51 17.36
N ARG A 139 -19.00 -6.90 16.69
CA ARG A 139 -17.67 -6.33 16.91
C ARG A 139 -17.57 -4.87 16.44
N LEU A 140 -18.37 -4.46 15.46
CA LEU A 140 -18.40 -3.07 15.00
C LEU A 140 -19.27 -2.16 15.89
N VAL A 141 -20.18 -2.76 16.64
CA VAL A 141 -21.12 -2.06 17.53
C VAL A 141 -20.43 -1.71 18.86
N ALA A 142 -19.64 -2.62 19.42
CA ALA A 142 -19.00 -2.49 20.72
C ALA A 142 -17.98 -1.32 20.86
N GLU A 143 -17.45 -0.79 19.76
CA GLU A 143 -16.49 0.32 19.77
C GLU A 143 -17.09 1.67 19.36
N CYS A 144 -18.39 1.72 19.06
CA CYS A 144 -19.08 2.89 18.52
C CYS A 144 -20.09 3.51 19.49
N ASP A 145 -20.10 3.07 20.74
CA ASP A 145 -20.95 3.65 21.78
C ASP A 145 -20.42 5.05 22.09
N ASN A 146 -21.18 6.06 21.67
CA ASN A 146 -21.08 7.36 22.33
C ASN A 146 -21.41 7.16 23.83
N GLU A 147 -21.15 8.14 24.69
CA GLU A 147 -21.42 8.06 26.16
C GLU A 147 -22.87 7.66 26.51
N ASN A 148 -23.78 7.70 25.53
CA ASN A 148 -25.20 7.31 25.61
C ASN A 148 -25.56 5.94 25.00
N GLY A 149 -24.58 5.13 24.56
CA GLY A 149 -24.83 3.81 23.94
C GLY A 149 -25.40 3.86 22.51
N GLU A 150 -25.39 5.04 21.86
CA GLU A 150 -25.85 5.19 20.48
C GLU A 150 -24.69 5.08 19.49
N LEU A 151 -24.90 4.27 18.45
CA LEU A 151 -23.98 4.09 17.35
C LEU A 151 -23.85 5.37 16.52
N LYS A 152 -22.65 5.96 16.47
CA LYS A 152 -22.38 7.11 15.60
C LYS A 152 -22.76 6.81 14.15
N PRO A 153 -23.61 7.60 13.47
CA PRO A 153 -24.04 7.30 12.11
C PRO A 153 -22.88 7.36 11.11
N LEU A 154 -22.96 6.54 10.05
CA LEU A 154 -21.98 6.64 8.96
C LEU A 154 -22.21 7.95 8.22
N ARG A 155 -21.13 8.72 7.93
CA ARG A 155 -21.22 10.02 7.23
C ARG A 155 -21.96 9.97 5.89
N GLN A 156 -22.11 8.80 5.30
CA GLN A 156 -22.66 8.57 3.96
C GLN A 156 -23.78 7.51 3.98
N GLU A 157 -24.37 7.26 5.14
CA GLU A 157 -25.44 6.28 5.29
C GLU A 157 -26.59 6.53 4.30
N GLY A 158 -27.07 5.45 3.68
CA GLY A 158 -28.14 5.49 2.67
C GLY A 158 -27.70 5.89 1.26
N MET A 159 -26.50 6.45 1.06
CA MET A 159 -25.97 6.79 -0.26
C MET A 159 -25.74 5.53 -1.11
N LEU A 160 -26.00 5.61 -2.42
CA LEU A 160 -25.71 4.52 -3.34
C LEU A 160 -24.21 4.42 -3.63
N PHE A 161 -23.71 3.22 -3.84
CA PHE A 161 -22.31 2.96 -4.16
C PHE A 161 -21.85 3.76 -5.39
N ARG A 162 -22.69 3.89 -6.44
CA ARG A 162 -22.34 4.70 -7.63
C ARG A 162 -22.07 6.17 -7.30
N ASP A 163 -22.85 6.74 -6.39
CA ASP A 163 -22.76 8.16 -6.04
C ASP A 163 -21.52 8.39 -5.17
N TRP A 164 -21.26 7.46 -4.24
CA TRP A 164 -20.03 7.42 -3.46
C TRP A 164 -18.78 7.29 -4.34
N LEU A 165 -18.78 6.33 -5.28
CA LEU A 165 -17.65 6.10 -6.19
C LEU A 165 -17.38 7.32 -7.05
N SER A 166 -18.43 8.00 -7.52
CA SER A 166 -18.33 9.24 -8.28
C SER A 166 -17.73 10.40 -7.46
N ARG A 167 -18.01 10.46 -6.14
CA ARG A 167 -17.35 11.42 -5.23
C ARG A 167 -15.87 11.10 -5.07
N VAL A 168 -15.54 9.83 -4.85
CA VAL A 168 -14.14 9.36 -4.69
C VAL A 168 -13.32 9.64 -5.95
N ALA A 169 -13.85 9.31 -7.13
CA ALA A 169 -13.18 9.57 -8.41
C ALA A 169 -12.87 11.06 -8.63
N ARG A 170 -13.82 11.95 -8.31
CA ARG A 170 -13.60 13.40 -8.38
C ARG A 170 -12.50 13.87 -7.43
N ASN A 171 -12.44 13.33 -6.22
CA ASN A 171 -11.39 13.67 -5.25
C ASN A 171 -10.01 13.21 -5.74
N TYR A 172 -9.91 12.00 -6.30
CA TYR A 172 -8.68 11.49 -6.92
C TYR A 172 -8.19 12.36 -8.08
N GLN A 173 -9.10 12.87 -8.91
CA GLN A 173 -8.74 13.77 -10.00
C GLN A 173 -8.25 15.13 -9.51
N LYS A 174 -8.79 15.64 -8.39
CA LYS A 174 -8.34 16.88 -7.78
C LYS A 174 -6.94 16.75 -7.19
N SER A 175 -6.67 15.67 -6.45
CA SER A 175 -5.35 15.45 -5.83
C SER A 175 -4.23 15.25 -6.84
N LYS A 176 -4.53 14.88 -8.10
CA LYS A 176 -3.53 14.82 -9.17
C LYS A 176 -3.15 16.19 -9.75
N LYS A 177 -3.95 17.23 -9.53
CA LYS A 177 -3.72 18.58 -10.08
C LYS A 177 -2.87 19.47 -9.18
N GLU A 178 -2.76 19.12 -7.90
CA GLU A 178 -1.87 19.80 -6.96
C GLU A 178 -0.58 18.97 -6.85
N PRO A 179 0.54 19.43 -7.42
CA PRO A 179 1.82 18.79 -7.16
C PRO A 179 2.16 18.98 -5.68
N SER A 180 2.31 17.88 -4.95
CA SER A 180 2.89 17.83 -3.61
C SER A 180 4.39 18.06 -3.65
#